data_AF-A0A2W2CW53-F1
#
_entry.id   AF-A0A2W2CW53-F1
#
_cell.length_a   1.000
_cell.length_b   1.000
_cell.length_c   1.000
_cell.angle_alpha   90.00
_cell.angle_beta   90.00
_cell.angle_gamma   90.00
#
_symmetry.space_group_name_H-M   'P 1'
#
loop_
_entity.id
_entity.type
_entity.pdbx_description
1 polymer ?
#
loop_
_entity_poly.entity_id
_entity_poly.type
_entity_poly.pdbx_seq_one_letter_code
_entity_poly.pdbx_strand_id
1 'polypeptide(L)'
;GEVIGQPPPWWGRVPPGEVLAEVRFPPAAAGAVLDAAAGAGMALRGSAVAGRLLLATDGQLPVSALRKTVEDAGGRVVVLATPDDGPDGGVDRWGQISGLALMRRVKERFDPGRRMSPGRFVGGI
;
A
#
# COMPACT_ATOMS: atom_id res chain seq x y z
N GLY A 1 -16.76 7.56 22.22
CA GLY A 1 -17.17 7.84 20.83
C GLY A 1 -18.68 7.92 20.80
N GLU A 2 -19.22 8.92 20.13
CA GLU A 2 -20.67 9.10 19.98
C GLU A 2 -21.17 8.22 18.82
N VAL A 3 -22.28 7.50 19.04
CA VAL A 3 -22.90 6.66 18.01
C VAL A 3 -23.90 7.51 17.24
N ILE A 4 -23.61 7.79 15.98
CA ILE A 4 -24.46 8.57 15.07
C ILE A 4 -25.24 7.65 14.12
N GLY A 5 -26.50 8.01 13.83
CA GLY A 5 -27.40 7.23 12.97
C GLY A 5 -27.17 7.37 11.48
N GLN A 6 -26.23 8.23 11.06
CA GLN A 6 -25.86 8.44 9.66
C GLN A 6 -24.34 8.30 9.50
N PRO A 7 -23.87 7.66 8.41
CA PRO A 7 -22.45 7.59 8.15
C PRO A 7 -21.90 9.02 7.94
N PRO A 8 -20.77 9.39 8.56
CA PRO A 8 -20.13 10.67 8.34
C PRO A 8 -19.88 10.96 6.85
N PRO A 9 -19.78 12.24 6.44
CA PRO A 9 -19.53 12.60 5.03
C PRO A 9 -18.24 12.00 4.44
N TRP A 10 -17.25 11.73 5.29
CA TRP A 10 -15.99 11.09 4.93
C TRP A 10 -16.07 9.56 4.91
N TRP A 11 -17.14 8.96 5.46
CA TRP A 11 -17.27 7.52 5.59
C TRP A 11 -17.32 6.86 4.22
N GLY A 12 -16.30 6.07 3.93
CA GLY A 12 -16.19 5.31 2.70
C GLY A 12 -15.61 6.06 1.51
N ARG A 13 -15.12 7.29 1.69
CA ARG A 13 -14.41 8.05 0.63
C ARG A 13 -12.90 7.90 0.80
N VAL A 14 -12.19 7.69 -0.31
CA VAL A 14 -10.75 7.91 -0.41
C VAL A 14 -10.58 9.31 -1.02
N PRO A 15 -10.04 10.29 -0.30
CA PRO A 15 -9.86 11.63 -0.84
C PRO A 15 -8.93 11.62 -2.08
N PRO A 16 -9.27 12.39 -3.12
CA PRO A 16 -8.41 12.52 -4.30
C PRO A 16 -7.13 13.30 -3.97
N GLY A 17 -5.98 12.86 -4.48
CA GLY A 17 -4.69 13.51 -4.23
C GLY A 17 -3.89 12.93 -3.05
N GLU A 18 -4.33 11.80 -2.48
CA GLU A 18 -3.68 11.15 -1.36
C GLU A 18 -2.76 9.98 -1.76
N VAL A 19 -1.80 9.67 -0.89
CA VAL A 19 -1.10 8.38 -0.94
C VAL A 19 -2.00 7.31 -0.33
N LEU A 20 -2.31 6.28 -1.13
CA LEU A 20 -3.10 5.13 -0.70
C LEU A 20 -2.21 3.90 -0.61
N ALA A 21 -2.18 3.25 0.55
CA ALA A 21 -1.47 1.99 0.76
C ALA A 21 -2.40 0.86 1.20
N GLU A 22 -2.22 -0.32 0.63
CA GLU A 22 -2.76 -1.57 1.15
C GLU A 22 -1.75 -2.20 2.12
N VAL A 23 -2.23 -2.54 3.31
CA VAL A 23 -1.48 -3.31 4.30
C VAL A 23 -2.14 -4.67 4.45
N ARG A 24 -1.34 -5.73 4.37
CA ARG A 24 -1.73 -7.11 4.66
C ARG A 24 -0.90 -7.63 5.81
N PHE A 25 -1.51 -8.33 6.75
CA PHE A 25 -0.82 -8.82 7.95
C PHE A 25 -1.51 -10.05 8.55
N PRO A 26 -0.81 -10.90 9.32
CA PRO A 26 -1.44 -11.93 10.12
C PRO A 26 -2.37 -11.29 11.17
N PRO A 27 -3.56 -11.85 11.48
CA PRO A 27 -4.48 -11.25 12.46
C PRO A 27 -3.83 -10.99 13.84
N ALA A 28 -2.85 -11.80 14.25
CA ALA A 28 -2.08 -11.61 15.48
C ALA A 28 -1.25 -10.32 15.50
N ALA A 29 -0.90 -9.76 14.32
CA ALA A 29 -0.17 -8.51 14.17
C ALA A 29 -1.07 -7.26 14.17
N ALA A 30 -2.40 -7.42 14.31
CA ALA A 30 -3.35 -6.32 14.18
C ALA A 30 -3.02 -5.11 15.09
N GLY A 31 -2.65 -5.36 16.34
CA GLY A 31 -2.29 -4.29 17.29
C GLY A 31 -1.12 -3.44 16.78
N ALA A 32 0.01 -4.08 16.47
CA ALA A 32 1.21 -3.38 15.99
C ALA A 32 0.96 -2.59 14.70
N VAL A 33 0.15 -3.13 13.78
CA VAL A 33 -0.19 -2.44 12.52
C VAL A 33 -1.11 -1.25 12.76
N LEU A 34 -2.10 -1.39 13.66
CA LEU A 34 -3.00 -0.29 14.02
C LEU A 34 -2.26 0.82 14.77
N ASP A 35 -1.35 0.48 15.69
CA ASP A 35 -0.51 1.45 16.40
C ASP A 35 0.39 2.22 15.43
N ALA A 36 0.98 1.53 14.45
CA ALA A 36 1.79 2.19 13.41
C ALA A 36 0.97 3.16 12.55
N ALA A 37 -0.24 2.76 12.16
CA ALA A 37 -1.14 3.62 11.39
C ALA A 37 -1.61 4.84 12.20
N ALA A 38 -1.94 4.64 13.48
CA ALA A 38 -2.35 5.70 14.39
C ALA A 38 -1.21 6.69 14.66
N GLY A 39 0.02 6.20 14.92
CA GLY A 39 1.19 7.04 15.12
C GLY A 39 1.58 7.88 13.89
N ALA A 40 1.18 7.44 12.69
CA ALA A 40 1.37 8.17 11.44
C ALA A 40 0.20 9.11 11.08
N GLY A 41 -0.85 9.19 11.92
CA GLY A 41 -2.01 10.06 11.68
C GLY A 41 -2.83 9.68 10.44
N MET A 42 -2.78 8.42 10.02
CA MET A 42 -3.41 7.98 8.78
C MET A 42 -4.90 7.68 8.94
N ALA A 43 -5.68 8.02 7.91
CA ALA A 43 -7.02 7.47 7.78
C ALA A 43 -6.92 5.97 7.46
N LEU A 44 -7.71 5.14 8.14
CA LEU A 44 -7.71 3.69 7.93
C LEU A 44 -9.09 3.16 7.57
N ARG A 45 -9.12 2.15 6.71
CA ARG A 45 -10.33 1.38 6.39
C ARG A 45 -9.97 -0.08 6.16
N GLY A 46 -10.83 -1.02 6.56
CA GLY A 46 -10.65 -2.43 6.22
C GLY A 46 -11.14 -3.35 7.31
N SER A 47 -10.53 -4.54 7.39
CA SER A 47 -10.85 -5.55 8.38
C SER A 47 -9.56 -6.05 9.02
N ALA A 48 -9.38 -5.71 10.29
CA ALA A 48 -8.28 -6.23 11.10
C ALA A 48 -8.34 -7.77 11.22
N VAL A 49 -9.55 -8.33 11.32
CA VAL A 49 -9.77 -9.79 11.38
C VAL A 49 -9.35 -10.47 10.08
N ALA A 50 -9.61 -9.86 8.93
CA ALA A 50 -9.16 -10.37 7.63
C ALA A 50 -7.69 -10.03 7.33
N GLY A 51 -6.99 -9.35 8.23
CA GLY A 51 -5.61 -8.94 8.04
C GLY A 51 -5.41 -7.98 6.87
N ARG A 52 -6.36 -7.07 6.63
CA ARG A 52 -6.32 -6.12 5.51
C ARG A 52 -6.75 -4.74 5.94
N LEU A 53 -5.87 -3.76 5.73
CA LEU A 53 -6.18 -2.34 5.89
C LEU A 53 -5.81 -1.58 4.61
N LEU A 54 -6.56 -0.53 4.34
CA LEU A 54 -6.26 0.56 3.43
C LEU A 54 -5.91 1.75 4.31
N LEU A 55 -4.74 2.32 4.09
CA LEU A 55 -4.26 3.49 4.80
C LEU A 55 -4.12 4.65 3.81
N ALA A 56 -4.61 5.82 4.19
CA ALA A 56 -4.62 7.01 3.35
C ALA A 56 -4.08 8.24 4.10
N THR A 57 -3.42 9.14 3.38
CA THR A 57 -2.89 10.40 3.89
C THR A 57 -2.77 11.45 2.79
N ASP A 58 -3.13 12.70 3.10
CA ASP A 58 -2.94 13.89 2.27
C ASP A 58 -1.46 14.31 2.12
N GLY A 59 -0.58 13.75 2.94
CA GLY A 59 0.85 14.06 2.94
C GLY A 59 1.73 12.96 2.36
N GLN A 60 3.05 13.08 2.60
CA GLN A 60 3.94 11.97 2.34
C GLN A 60 3.67 10.83 3.32
N LEU A 61 3.36 9.65 2.78
CA LEU A 61 3.33 8.43 3.57
C LEU A 61 4.78 8.06 3.95
N PRO A 62 5.12 7.88 5.24
CA PRO A 62 6.40 7.32 5.65
C PRO A 62 6.46 5.82 5.35
N VAL A 63 6.38 5.46 4.07
CA VAL A 63 6.24 4.09 3.56
C VAL A 63 7.32 3.19 4.15
N SER A 64 8.57 3.64 4.21
CA SER A 64 9.68 2.84 4.73
C SER A 64 9.51 2.48 6.21
N ALA A 65 9.04 3.42 7.04
CA ALA A 65 8.82 3.17 8.47
C ALA A 65 7.62 2.25 8.71
N LEU A 66 6.51 2.53 8.02
CA LEU A 66 5.31 1.67 8.07
C LEU A 66 5.65 0.25 7.60
N ARG A 67 6.37 0.15 6.48
CA ARG A 67 6.81 -1.11 5.88
C ARG A 67 7.67 -1.89 6.85
N LYS A 68 8.65 -1.25 7.51
CA LYS A 68 9.46 -1.90 8.54
C LYS A 68 8.60 -2.54 9.63
N THR A 69 7.70 -1.78 10.26
CA THR A 69 6.85 -2.30 11.33
C THR A 69 5.94 -3.44 10.86
N VAL A 70 5.35 -3.29 9.67
CA VAL A 70 4.45 -4.29 9.10
C VAL A 70 5.20 -5.57 8.70
N GLU A 71 6.37 -5.45 8.06
CA GLU A 71 7.19 -6.58 7.61
C GLU A 71 7.82 -7.31 8.80
N ASP A 72 8.29 -6.58 9.82
CA ASP A 72 8.77 -7.17 11.09
C ASP A 72 7.66 -7.96 11.80
N ALA A 73 6.39 -7.61 11.57
CA ALA A 73 5.22 -8.33 12.06
C ALA A 73 4.68 -9.40 11.09
N GLY A 74 5.41 -9.72 10.01
CA GLY A 74 5.05 -10.75 9.03
C GLY A 74 4.01 -10.29 7.99
N GLY A 75 3.79 -8.99 7.86
CA GLY A 75 2.89 -8.39 6.87
C GLY A 75 3.61 -7.86 5.62
N ARG A 76 2.87 -7.13 4.79
CA ARG A 76 3.36 -6.39 3.62
C ARG A 76 2.58 -5.09 3.41
N VAL A 77 3.24 -4.11 2.82
CA VAL A 77 2.65 -2.82 2.43
C VAL A 77 2.80 -2.64 0.91
N VAL A 78 1.74 -2.23 0.22
CA VAL A 78 1.80 -1.87 -1.20
C VAL A 78 1.14 -0.52 -1.41
N VAL A 79 1.85 0.42 -2.03
CA VAL A 79 1.31 1.73 -2.40
C VAL A 79 0.50 1.58 -3.69
N LEU A 80 -0.81 1.72 -3.55
CA LEU A 80 -1.78 1.61 -4.63
C LEU A 80 -1.85 2.89 -5.46
N ALA A 81 -1.72 4.06 -4.82
CA ALA A 81 -1.76 5.36 -5.48
C ALA A 81 -0.85 6.36 -4.73
N THR A 82 -0.27 7.29 -5.47
CA THR A 82 0.50 8.43 -4.97
C THR A 82 0.35 9.58 -5.99
N PRO A 83 0.36 10.86 -5.56
CA PRO A 83 0.30 12.00 -6.49
C PRO A 83 1.42 11.99 -7.53
N ASP A 84 2.60 11.51 -7.14
CA ASP A 84 3.77 11.36 -8.01
C ASP A 84 3.88 9.92 -8.54
N ASP A 85 2.91 9.48 -9.36
CA ASP A 85 2.83 8.08 -9.82
C ASP A 85 3.82 7.72 -10.96
N GLY A 86 4.66 8.68 -11.36
CA GLY A 86 5.71 8.50 -12.37
C GLY A 86 6.86 7.61 -11.91
N PRO A 87 7.69 7.10 -12.84
CA PRO A 87 8.87 6.30 -12.55
C PRO A 87 9.89 7.01 -11.64
N ASP A 88 9.86 8.34 -11.59
CA ASP A 88 10.74 9.20 -10.77
C ASP A 88 10.13 9.57 -9.40
N GLY A 89 8.92 9.09 -9.09
CA GLY A 89 8.11 9.53 -7.94
C GLY A 89 8.63 9.19 -6.54
N GLY A 90 9.88 8.73 -6.41
CA GLY A 90 10.62 8.53 -5.15
C GLY A 90 10.09 7.45 -4.19
N VAL A 91 8.82 7.07 -4.29
CA VAL A 91 8.15 6.12 -3.39
C VAL A 91 8.26 4.70 -3.95
N ASP A 92 8.93 3.82 -3.21
CA ASP A 92 8.88 2.38 -3.48
C ASP A 92 7.49 1.82 -3.21
N ARG A 93 6.73 1.66 -4.31
CA ARG A 93 5.35 1.18 -4.27
C ARG A 93 5.22 -0.25 -3.79
N TRP A 94 6.23 -1.07 -4.03
CA TRP A 94 6.07 -2.52 -3.93
C TRP A 94 6.75 -3.09 -2.69
N GLY A 95 7.93 -2.57 -2.33
CA GLY A 95 8.80 -3.15 -1.30
C GLY A 95 9.31 -4.52 -1.64
N GLN A 96 9.37 -5.38 -0.63
CA GLN A 96 9.94 -6.72 -0.80
C GLN A 96 9.10 -7.56 -1.77
N ILE A 97 9.74 -7.99 -2.85
CA ILE A 97 9.16 -8.91 -3.85
C ILE A 97 10.06 -10.12 -4.01
N SER A 98 9.56 -11.29 -3.63
CA SER A 98 10.24 -12.57 -3.79
C SER A 98 10.16 -13.15 -5.21
N GLY A 99 9.21 -12.68 -6.03
CA GLY A 99 8.88 -13.25 -7.35
C GLY A 99 9.49 -12.57 -8.57
N LEU A 100 10.39 -11.59 -8.40
CA LEU A 100 10.82 -10.71 -9.51
C LEU A 100 11.43 -11.48 -10.69
N ALA A 101 12.27 -12.49 -10.42
CA ALA A 101 12.87 -13.31 -11.46
C ALA A 101 11.83 -14.08 -12.29
N LEU A 102 10.77 -14.58 -11.65
CA LEU A 102 9.67 -15.25 -12.35
C LEU A 102 8.88 -14.24 -13.18
N MET A 103 8.55 -13.08 -12.62
CA MET A 103 7.81 -12.02 -13.32
C MET A 103 8.55 -11.54 -14.57
N ARG A 104 9.88 -11.41 -14.51
CA ARG A 104 10.74 -11.08 -15.67
C ARG A 104 10.59 -12.11 -16.79
N ARG A 105 10.68 -13.41 -16.47
CA ARG A 105 10.51 -14.47 -17.49
C ARG A 105 9.12 -14.46 -18.11
N VAL A 106 8.08 -14.20 -17.33
CA VAL A 106 6.71 -14.04 -17.84
C VAL A 106 6.64 -12.85 -18.80
N LYS A 107 7.22 -11.69 -18.43
CA LYS A 107 7.25 -10.49 -19.28
C LYS A 107 8.01 -10.72 -20.58
N GLU A 108 9.16 -11.38 -20.53
CA GLU A 108 9.97 -11.73 -21.71
C GLU A 108 9.22 -12.68 -22.66
N ARG A 109 8.43 -13.62 -22.13
CA ARG A 109 7.67 -14.56 -22.96
C ARG A 109 6.49 -13.91 -23.67
N PHE A 110 5.79 -12.99 -23.00
CA PHE A 110 4.52 -12.42 -23.50
C PHE A 110 4.66 -11.01 -24.09
N ASP A 111 5.73 -10.28 -23.78
CA ASP A 111 6.06 -8.98 -24.37
C ASP A 111 7.58 -8.85 -24.62
N PRO A 112 8.14 -9.69 -25.51
CA PRO A 112 9.58 -9.70 -25.81
C PRO A 112 10.08 -8.35 -26.35
N GLY A 113 9.19 -7.56 -26.97
CA GLY A 113 9.49 -6.23 -27.48
C GLY A 113 9.34 -5.09 -26.48
N ARG A 114 8.99 -5.38 -25.22
CA ARG A 114 8.73 -4.39 -24.14
C ARG A 114 7.79 -3.25 -24.55
N ARG A 115 6.75 -3.55 -25.34
CA ARG A 115 5.81 -2.56 -25.88
C ARG A 115 4.67 -2.24 -24.91
N MET A 116 4.33 -3.18 -24.03
CA MET A 116 3.25 -3.00 -23.08
C MET A 116 3.76 -2.34 -21.80
N SER A 117 3.34 -1.10 -21.57
CA SER A 117 3.59 -0.33 -20.33
C SER A 117 5.08 -0.26 -19.95
N PRO A 118 5.95 0.26 -20.83
CA PRO A 118 7.40 0.29 -20.60
C PRO A 118 7.76 1.03 -19.32
N GLY A 119 8.67 0.45 -18.53
CA GLY A 119 9.15 1.02 -17.27
C GLY A 119 8.14 1.03 -16.12
N ARG A 120 6.93 0.50 -16.32
CA ARG A 120 5.92 0.36 -15.27
C ARG A 120 6.08 -0.99 -14.58
N PHE A 121 5.60 -1.10 -13.34
CA PHE A 121 5.70 -2.30 -12.49
C PHE A 121 7.07 -2.51 -11.80
N VAL A 122 7.19 -3.53 -10.95
CA VAL A 122 8.37 -3.74 -10.09
C VAL A 122 9.66 -3.82 -10.93
N GLY A 123 10.67 -3.03 -10.56
CA GLY A 123 11.98 -3.07 -11.21
C GLY A 123 11.96 -2.75 -12.70
N GLY A 124 10.93 -2.02 -13.18
CA GLY A 124 10.79 -1.55 -14.56
C GLY A 124 10.55 -2.66 -15.58
N ILE A 125 9.95 -3.78 -15.18
CA ILE A 125 9.82 -4.97 -16.04
C ILE A 125 8.81 -4.79 -17.18
#